data_AF-A0A942LV84-F1
#
_entry.id   AF-A0A942LV84-F1
#
_cell.length_a   1.000
_cell.length_b   1.000
_cell.length_c   1.000
_cell.angle_alpha   90.00
_cell.angle_beta   90.00
_cell.angle_gamma   90.00
#
_symmetry.space_group_name_H-M   'P 1'
#
loop_
_entity.id
_entity.type
_entity.pdbx_description
1 polymer ?
#
loop_
_entity_poly.entity_id
_entity_poly.type
_entity_poly.pdbx_seq_one_letter_code
_entity_poly.pdbx_strand_id
1 'polypeptide(L)' 'NIHLQHVNNLHAQLRKFLRPFNGVSSKYLQNYLNWFAYKDKLYGTKSTIKQWFYAILATPYAYELFLQFKDNAVNIRT' A
#
# COMPACT_ATOMS: atom_id res chain seq x y z
N ASN A 1 -14.95 21.46 12.35
CA ASN A 1 -14.93 22.39 11.20
C ASN A 1 -14.33 21.71 9.98
N ILE A 2 -15.16 21.31 9.02
CA ILE A 2 -14.69 20.84 7.72
C ILE A 2 -14.30 22.08 6.92
N HIS A 3 -13.01 22.20 6.56
CA HIS A 3 -12.52 23.33 5.80
C HIS A 3 -12.79 23.12 4.31
N LEU A 4 -13.39 24.10 3.63
CA LEU A 4 -13.73 24.01 2.19
C LEU A 4 -12.52 23.58 1.34
N GLN A 5 -11.32 24.04 1.68
CA GLN A 5 -10.10 23.66 0.98
C GLN A 5 -9.76 22.18 1.10
N HIS A 6 -10.07 21.56 2.24
CA HIS A 6 -9.85 20.13 2.42
C HIS A 6 -10.79 19.32 1.51
N VAL A 7 -12.06 19.74 1.41
CA VAL A 7 -13.04 19.12 0.50
C VAL A 7 -12.61 19.29 -0.96
N ASN A 8 -12.22 20.50 -1.36
CA ASN A 8 -11.73 20.79 -2.71
C ASN A 8 -10.53 19.93 -3.08
N ASN A 9 -9.56 19.81 -2.17
CA ASN A 9 -8.36 19.00 -2.36
C ASN A 9 -8.70 17.51 -2.48
N LEU A 10 -9.57 16.99 -1.60
CA LEU A 10 -10.03 15.59 -1.66
C LEU A 10 -10.70 15.31 -3.02
N HIS A 11 -11.59 16.20 -3.46
CA HIS A 11 -12.32 16.05 -4.72
C HIS A 11 -11.39 16.06 -5.94
N ALA A 12 -10.40 16.97 -5.95
CA ALA A 12 -9.38 17.04 -7.00
C ALA A 12 -8.52 15.76 -7.06
N GLN A 13 -8.13 15.24 -5.90
CA GLN A 13 -7.35 13.99 -5.80
C GLN A 13 -8.17 12.78 -6.26
N LEU A 14 -9.44 12.68 -5.87
CA LEU A 14 -10.33 11.61 -6.30
C LEU A 14 -10.53 11.65 -7.82
N ARG A 15 -10.78 12.83 -8.39
CA ARG A 15 -10.89 12.99 -9.85
C ARG A 15 -9.62 12.55 -10.58
N LYS A 16 -8.44 12.90 -10.05
CA LYS A 16 -7.16 12.50 -10.63
C LYS A 16 -6.94 10.98 -10.53
N PHE A 17 -7.33 10.37 -9.41
CA PHE A 17 -7.29 8.92 -9.22
C PHE A 17 -8.21 8.19 -10.20
N LEU A 18 -9.39 8.76 -10.51
CA LEU A 18 -10.36 8.13 -11.40
C LEU A 18 -10.06 8.32 -12.90
N ARG A 19 -9.22 9.31 -13.26
CA ARG A 19 -8.87 9.67 -14.64
C ARG A 19 -8.38 8.52 -15.54
N PRO A 20 -7.55 7.55 -15.10
CA PRO A 20 -7.09 6.46 -15.97
C PRO A 20 -8.17 5.41 -16.27
N PHE A 21 -9.32 5.41 -15.58
CA PHE A 21 -10.40 4.50 -15.89
C PHE A 21 -11.28 5.08 -17.01
N ASN A 22 -11.53 4.30 -18.06
CA ASN A 22 -12.37 4.68 -19.22
C ASN A 22 -13.87 4.65 -18.88
N GLY A 23 -14.25 5.33 -17.81
CA GLY A 23 -15.58 5.26 -17.19
C GLY A 23 -15.54 4.48 -15.88
N VAL A 24 -16.02 5.11 -14.81
CA VAL A 24 -16.17 4.48 -13.50
C VAL A 24 -17.51 3.78 -13.48
N SER A 25 -17.50 2.44 -13.37
CA SER A 25 -18.73 1.68 -13.29
C SER A 25 -19.44 1.98 -11.97
N SER A 26 -20.69 2.46 -12.03
CA SER A 26 -21.51 2.72 -10.85
C SER A 26 -21.71 1.47 -9.99
N LYS A 27 -21.74 0.28 -10.60
CA LYS A 27 -21.82 -1.01 -9.90
C LYS A 27 -20.63 -1.24 -8.95
N TYR A 28 -19.46 -0.71 -9.29
CA TYR A 28 -18.21 -0.94 -8.55
C TYR A 28 -17.70 0.33 -7.87
N LEU A 29 -18.49 1.41 -7.79
CA LEU A 29 -18.07 2.69 -7.22
C LEU A 29 -17.42 2.55 -5.85
N GLN A 30 -18.03 1.74 -4.97
CA GLN A 30 -17.49 1.48 -3.63
C GLN A 30 -16.08 0.87 -3.67
N ASN A 31 -15.79 -0.01 -4.63
CA ASN A 31 -14.46 -0.61 -4.78
C ASN A 31 -13.42 0.44 -5.18
N TYR A 32 -13.77 1.37 -6.07
CA TYR A 32 -12.88 2.48 -6.43
C TYR A 32 -12.61 3.39 -5.22
N LEU A 33 -13.64 3.69 -4.42
CA LEU A 33 -13.49 4.52 -3.22
C LEU A 33 -12.66 3.81 -2.14
N ASN A 34 -12.85 2.51 -1.95
CA ASN A 34 -12.01 1.70 -1.06
C ASN A 34 -10.56 1.77 -1.51
N TRP A 35 -10.28 1.54 -2.80
CA TRP A 35 -8.92 1.65 -3.32
C TRP A 35 -8.35 3.05 -3.11
N PHE A 36 -9.12 4.11 -3.40
CA PHE A 36 -8.68 5.48 -3.16
C PHE A 36 -8.30 5.73 -1.70
N ALA A 37 -9.06 5.20 -0.74
CA ALA A 37 -8.79 5.35 0.69
C ALA A 37 -7.54 4.59 1.16
N TYR A 38 -7.23 3.45 0.55
CA TYR A 38 -6.10 2.60 0.95
C TYR A 38 -4.81 2.84 0.15
N LYS A 39 -4.86 3.52 -1.01
CA LYS A 39 -3.72 3.68 -1.92
C LYS A 39 -2.47 4.22 -1.20
N ASP A 40 -2.61 5.20 -0.32
CA ASP A 40 -1.47 5.88 0.32
C ASP A 40 -0.80 4.96 1.34
N LYS A 41 -1.58 4.16 2.07
CA LYS A 41 -1.06 3.13 2.98
C LYS A 41 -0.25 2.08 2.20
N LEU A 42 -0.76 1.65 1.05
CA LEU A 42 -0.08 0.66 0.20
C LEU A 42 1.24 1.21 -0.37
N TYR A 43 1.27 2.47 -0.79
CA TYR A 43 2.51 3.14 -1.24
C TYR A 43 3.54 3.25 -0.10
N GLY A 44 3.09 3.57 1.12
CA GLY A 44 3.95 3.57 2.31
C GLY A 44 4.57 2.20 2.57
N THR A 45 3.76 1.13 2.59
CA THR A 45 4.24 -0.24 2.79
C THR A 45 5.27 -0.67 1.76
N LYS A 46 5.09 -0.30 0.48
CA LYS A 46 6.08 -0.59 -0.58
C LYS A 46 7.45 0.03 -0.27
N SER A 47 7.48 1.24 0.26
CA SER A 47 8.72 1.92 0.65
C SER A 47 9.37 1.23 1.86
N THR A 48 8.59 0.88 2.87
CA THR A 48 9.07 0.19 4.07
C THR A 48 9.65 -1.18 3.73
N ILE A 49 8.97 -1.98 2.90
CA ILE A 49 9.47 -3.28 2.45
C ILE A 49 10.80 -3.12 1.71
N LYS A 50 10.92 -2.13 0.82
CA LYS A 50 12.20 -1.85 0.13
C LYS A 50 13.31 -1.51 1.11
N GLN A 51 13.04 -0.66 2.09
CA GLN A 51 14.02 -0.27 3.12
C GLN A 51 14.46 -1.48 3.95
N TRP A 52 13.52 -2.34 4.34
CA TRP A 52 13.83 -3.58 5.05
C TRP A 52 14.66 -4.52 4.19
N PHE A 53 14.34 -4.68 2.90
CA PHE A 53 15.17 -5.46 1.98
C PHE A 53 16.60 -4.93 1.88
N TYR A 54 16.79 -3.61 1.76
CA TYR A 54 18.14 -3.02 1.76
C TYR A 54 18.86 -3.25 3.09
N ALA A 55 18.18 -3.08 4.22
CA ALA A 55 18.75 -3.30 5.54
C ALA A 55 19.17 -4.76 5.75
N ILE A 56 18.35 -5.70 5.28
CA ILE A 56 18.68 -7.14 5.26
C ILE A 56 19.92 -7.34 4.38
N LEU A 57 19.90 -6.99 3.10
CA LEU A 57 21.04 -7.24 2.20
C LEU A 57 22.36 -6.58 2.65
N ALA A 58 22.31 -5.45 3.35
CA ALA A 58 23.48 -4.76 3.86
C ALA A 58 24.01 -5.31 5.20
N THR A 59 23.20 -6.08 5.93
CA THR A 59 23.55 -6.60 7.25
C THR A 59 24.28 -7.94 7.12
N PRO A 60 25.44 -8.14 7.78
CA PRO A 60 26.20 -9.40 7.71
C PRO A 60 25.42 -10.62 8.23
N TYR A 61 24.41 -10.41 9.08
CA TYR A 61 23.56 -11.46 9.65
C TYR A 61 22.28 -11.77 8.85
N ALA A 62 22.07 -11.15 7.70
CA ALA A 62 20.83 -11.33 6.95
C ALA A 62 20.58 -12.74 6.44
N TYR A 63 21.66 -13.47 6.16
CA TYR A 63 21.57 -14.87 5.78
C TYR A 63 20.99 -15.72 6.92
N GLU A 64 21.40 -15.49 8.17
CA GLU A 64 20.89 -16.20 9.33
C GLU A 64 19.42 -15.87 9.60
N LEU A 65 19.05 -14.59 9.49
CA LEU A 65 17.66 -14.15 9.64
C LEU A 65 16.75 -14.74 8.55
N PHE A 66 17.23 -14.87 7.31
CA PHE A 66 16.48 -15.53 6.22
C PHE A 66 16.20 -17.01 6.53
N LEU A 67 17.18 -17.74 7.08
CA LEU A 67 16.99 -19.13 7.48
C LEU A 67 15.94 -19.25 8.59
N GLN A 68 15.96 -18.36 9.59
CA GLN A 68 14.96 -18.32 10.65
C GLN A 68 13.55 -18.03 10.10
N PHE A 69 13.41 -17.12 9.13
CA PHE A 69 12.11 -16.86 8.49
C PHE A 69 11.59 -18.08 7.73
N LYS A 70 12.45 -18.80 7.02
CA LYS A 70 12.08 -20.03 6.31
C LYS A 70 11.48 -21.06 7.27
N ASP A 71 12.14 -21.29 8.40
CA ASP A 71 11.70 -22.32 9.35
C ASP A 71 10.40 -21.91 10.08
N ASN A 72 10.25 -20.63 10.41
CA ASN A 72 9.00 -20.12 10.99
C ASN A 72 7.84 -20.12 9.99
N ALA A 73 8.08 -19.89 8.70
CA ALA A 73 7.05 -19.95 7.66
C ALA A 73 6.53 -21.38 7.43
N VAL A 74 7.35 -22.40 7.72
CA VAL A 74 6.94 -23.81 7.72
C VAL A 74 6.00 -24.08 8.90
N ASN A 75 6.32 -23.57 10.10
CA ASN A 75 5.50 -23.75 11.31
C ASN A 75 4.11 -23.11 11.24
N ILE A 76 3.90 -22.09 10.40
CA ILE A 76 2.58 -21.46 10.21
C ILE A 76 1.68 -22.29 9.26
N ARG A 77 2.28 -23.17 8.46
CA ARG A 77 1.57 -24.02 7.49
C ARG A 77 1.23 -25.41 8.01
N THR A 78 1.79 -25.80 9.16
CA THR A 78 1.52 -27.06 9.89
C THR A 78 0.60 -26.80 11.06
#